data_AF-A0A7J2UWP2-F1
#
_entry.id   AF-A0A7J2UWP2-F1
#
_cell.length_a   1.000
_cell.length_b   1.000
_cell.length_c   1.000
_cell.angle_alpha   90.00
_cell.angle_beta   90.00
_cell.angle_gamma   90.00
#
_symmetry.space_group_name_H-M   'P 1'
#
loop_
_entity.id
_entity.type
_entity.pdbx_description
1 polymer ?
#
loop_
_entity_poly.entity_id
_entity_poly.type
_entity_poly.pdbx_seq_one_letter_code
_entity_poly.pdbx_strand_id
1 'polypeptide(L)'
;MKTKNADHLRNLRTQNHALIELSATLLLLGLTVIVFVFITYMLFSAPQGSPGPVTTITGRLVDNNLVLEHMGGEPISLNATIGILFGSIHLQIQAYDYADSETKKDGLWGFGEQVVYPMYTHPEYVEVSQIEVMIINSEPESAIMFCSVLIDPLSDLSVTVSVNPESPQMGTPVIFTITIHNNGNINVSGIKLRFQLPSGFTFVEYSAESGSYDNSTGIWQNIAMIQPGGSAVLTVTAIVGQVIPDELTQLLILLDGSGSIRKADLDFIRNGFVTAIGNASIFPRGGFIEVTVVVFGGNAGGLTCKVVLNPTVVTNATINY
;
A
#
# COMPACT_ATOMS: atom_id res chain seq x y z
N MET A 1 -23.37 69.21 80.38
CA MET A 1 -24.21 69.64 79.23
C MET A 1 -23.44 69.76 77.90
N LYS A 2 -22.12 70.02 77.89
CA LYS A 2 -21.31 70.13 76.65
C LYS A 2 -21.02 68.80 75.92
N THR A 3 -20.98 67.66 76.61
CA THR A 3 -20.66 66.36 76.01
C THR A 3 -21.80 65.78 75.17
N LYS A 4 -23.05 65.96 75.61
CA LYS A 4 -24.25 65.42 74.94
C LYS A 4 -24.52 66.03 73.55
N ASN A 5 -24.15 67.29 73.33
CA ASN A 5 -24.30 67.96 72.04
C ASN A 5 -23.21 67.60 71.03
N ALA A 6 -21.99 67.31 71.49
CA ALA A 6 -20.90 66.88 70.62
C ALA A 6 -21.15 65.47 70.06
N ASP A 7 -21.69 64.56 70.89
CA ASP A 7 -22.09 63.22 70.46
C ASP A 7 -23.29 63.27 69.50
N HIS A 8 -24.27 64.15 69.74
CA HIS A 8 -25.42 64.32 68.85
C HIS A 8 -25.03 64.89 67.47
N LEU A 9 -24.13 65.88 67.41
CA LEU A 9 -23.61 66.44 66.16
C LEU A 9 -22.69 65.46 65.42
N ARG A 10 -21.91 64.64 66.13
CA ARG A 10 -21.17 63.52 65.52
C ARG A 10 -22.12 62.51 64.89
N ASN A 11 -23.20 62.14 65.58
CA ASN A 11 -24.18 61.16 65.11
C ASN A 11 -24.94 61.65 63.86
N LEU A 12 -25.30 62.94 63.82
CA LEU A 12 -25.91 63.58 62.64
C LEU A 12 -24.94 63.66 61.45
N ARG A 13 -23.65 63.92 61.70
CA ARG A 13 -22.62 63.95 60.65
C ARG A 13 -22.36 62.55 60.08
N THR A 14 -22.32 61.51 60.92
CA THR A 14 -22.22 60.11 60.47
C THR A 14 -23.47 59.63 59.75
N GLN A 15 -24.67 60.03 60.16
CA GLN A 15 -25.91 59.71 59.45
C GLN A 15 -25.97 60.37 58.07
N ASN A 16 -25.58 61.64 57.96
CA ASN A 16 -25.53 62.32 56.66
C ASN A 16 -24.43 61.75 55.75
N HIS A 17 -23.28 61.35 56.29
CA HIS A 17 -22.26 60.63 55.52
C HIS A 17 -22.79 59.28 55.01
N ALA A 18 -23.46 58.49 55.85
CA ALA A 18 -24.06 57.22 55.44
C ALA A 18 -25.15 57.41 54.37
N LEU A 19 -25.95 58.48 54.46
CA LEU A 19 -26.99 58.80 53.48
C LEU A 19 -26.40 59.23 52.13
N ILE A 20 -25.31 60.02 52.16
CA ILE A 20 -24.58 60.42 50.97
C ILE A 20 -23.92 59.20 50.31
N GLU A 21 -23.25 58.33 51.07
CA GLU A 21 -22.66 57.10 50.55
C GLU A 21 -23.71 56.16 49.94
N LEU A 22 -24.87 56.00 50.59
CA LEU A 22 -25.97 55.21 50.05
C LEU A 22 -26.49 55.79 48.73
N SER A 23 -26.70 57.11 48.67
CA SER A 23 -27.16 57.79 47.46
C SER A 23 -26.16 57.72 46.30
N ALA A 24 -24.86 57.84 46.59
CA ALA A 24 -23.79 57.71 45.62
C ALA A 24 -23.68 56.28 45.10
N THR A 25 -23.80 55.29 45.99
CA THR A 25 -23.78 53.87 45.61
C THR A 25 -24.99 53.51 44.75
N LEU A 26 -26.19 54.01 45.09
CA LEU A 26 -27.40 53.79 44.30
C LEU A 26 -27.28 54.41 42.90
N LEU A 27 -26.71 55.61 42.83
CA LEU A 27 -26.51 56.32 41.56
C LEU A 27 -25.46 55.65 40.69
N LEU A 28 -24.36 55.19 41.30
CA LEU A 28 -23.33 54.40 40.62
C LEU A 28 -23.91 53.07 40.13
N LEU A 29 -24.70 52.37 40.94
CA LEU A 29 -25.35 51.12 40.54
C LEU A 29 -26.31 51.35 39.37
N GLY A 30 -27.14 52.39 39.42
CA GLY A 30 -28.04 52.76 38.33
C GLY A 30 -27.31 53.04 37.03
N LEU A 31 -26.21 53.82 37.08
CA LEU A 31 -25.37 54.08 35.91
C LEU A 31 -24.74 52.80 35.36
N THR A 32 -24.19 51.95 36.23
CA THR A 32 -23.53 50.71 35.84
C THR A 32 -24.51 49.75 35.17
N VAL A 33 -25.73 49.62 35.70
CA VAL A 33 -26.77 48.77 35.12
C VAL A 33 -27.18 49.28 33.74
N ILE A 34 -27.38 50.60 33.57
CA ILE A 34 -27.74 51.18 32.26
C ILE A 34 -26.63 50.94 31.24
N VAL A 35 -25.36 51.16 31.61
CA VAL A 35 -24.21 50.93 30.73
C VAL A 35 -24.11 49.45 30.36
N PHE A 36 -24.27 48.53 31.31
CA PHE A 36 -24.25 47.09 31.04
C PHE A 36 -25.40 46.65 30.13
N VAL A 37 -26.62 47.14 30.36
CA VAL A 37 -27.78 46.86 29.51
C VAL A 37 -27.55 47.39 28.10
N PHE A 38 -26.98 48.59 27.96
CA PHE A 38 -26.69 49.17 26.65
C PHE A 38 -25.60 48.40 25.89
N ILE A 39 -24.53 48.01 26.58
CA ILE A 39 -23.46 47.18 26.02
C ILE A 39 -24.00 45.79 25.63
N THR A 40 -24.80 45.18 26.50
CA THR A 40 -25.45 43.89 26.25
C THR A 40 -26.38 43.99 25.04
N TYR A 41 -27.21 45.04 24.96
CA TYR A 41 -28.08 45.27 23.82
C TYR A 41 -27.27 45.46 22.52
N MET A 42 -26.18 46.24 22.52
CA MET A 42 -25.30 46.39 21.36
C MET A 42 -24.64 45.08 20.93
N LEU A 43 -24.14 44.28 21.89
CA LEU A 43 -23.49 42.99 21.62
C LEU A 43 -24.47 41.94 21.09
N PHE A 44 -25.67 41.85 21.66
CA PHE A 44 -26.65 40.81 21.32
C PHE A 44 -27.68 41.23 20.26
N SER A 45 -27.79 42.52 19.96
CA SER A 45 -28.62 43.03 18.85
C SER A 45 -27.82 43.26 17.58
N ALA A 46 -26.50 43.09 17.61
CA ALA A 46 -25.72 42.95 16.39
C ALA A 46 -26.32 41.78 15.60
N PRO A 47 -26.77 41.99 14.35
CA PRO A 47 -27.31 40.91 13.55
C PRO A 47 -26.25 39.82 13.44
N GLN A 48 -26.47 38.70 14.10
CA GLN A 48 -25.70 37.50 13.83
C GLN A 48 -26.06 37.13 12.40
N GLY A 49 -25.10 37.28 11.47
CA GLY A 49 -25.29 36.75 10.13
C GLY A 49 -25.66 35.28 10.29
N SER A 50 -26.80 34.86 9.73
CA SER A 50 -27.01 33.42 9.52
C SER A 50 -25.74 32.91 8.86
N PRO A 51 -25.15 31.78 9.29
CA PRO A 51 -24.13 31.15 8.46
C PRO A 51 -24.71 31.06 7.06
N GLY A 52 -24.00 31.62 6.09
CA GLY A 52 -24.42 31.58 4.70
C GLY A 52 -24.66 30.12 4.29
N PRO A 53 -25.54 29.87 3.30
CA PRO A 53 -25.70 28.52 2.76
C PRO A 53 -24.33 27.93 2.41
N VAL A 54 -24.04 26.73 2.94
CA VAL A 54 -22.79 26.03 2.62
C VAL A 54 -22.98 25.31 1.30
N THR A 55 -22.29 25.76 0.26
CA THR A 55 -22.25 25.07 -1.02
C THR A 55 -21.32 23.87 -0.95
N THR A 56 -21.81 22.71 -1.37
CA THR A 56 -21.04 21.47 -1.47
C THR A 56 -20.77 21.16 -2.93
N ILE A 57 -19.51 20.88 -3.26
CA ILE A 57 -19.10 20.39 -4.57
C ILE A 57 -18.31 19.11 -4.33
N THR A 58 -18.42 18.15 -5.23
CA THR A 58 -17.56 16.97 -5.26
C THR A 58 -16.66 17.01 -6.49
N GLY A 59 -15.48 16.41 -6.39
CA GLY A 59 -14.55 16.26 -7.50
C GLY A 59 -14.25 14.79 -7.76
N ARG A 60 -14.15 14.41 -9.03
CA ARG A 60 -13.71 13.08 -9.46
C ARG A 60 -12.90 13.18 -10.74
N LEU A 61 -12.04 12.19 -10.99
CA LEU A 61 -11.38 12.00 -12.28
C LEU A 61 -12.16 10.99 -13.11
N VAL A 62 -12.54 11.38 -14.32
CA VAL A 62 -13.20 10.51 -15.31
C VAL A 62 -12.56 10.75 -16.67
N ASP A 63 -11.98 9.71 -17.27
CA ASP A 63 -11.37 9.76 -18.61
C ASP A 63 -10.38 10.93 -18.81
N ASN A 64 -9.47 11.12 -17.85
CA ASN A 64 -8.49 12.23 -17.81
C ASN A 64 -9.13 13.63 -17.74
N ASN A 65 -10.36 13.74 -17.25
CA ASN A 65 -11.00 15.01 -16.94
C ASN A 65 -11.27 15.11 -15.45
N LEU A 66 -10.92 16.25 -14.86
CA LEU A 66 -11.37 16.63 -13.53
C LEU A 66 -12.81 17.14 -13.65
N VAL A 67 -13.75 16.34 -13.17
CA VAL A 67 -15.17 16.66 -13.14
C VAL A 67 -15.52 17.18 -11.75
N LEU A 68 -15.96 18.43 -11.69
CA LEU A 68 -16.47 19.05 -10.48
C LEU A 68 -17.99 19.16 -10.61
N GLU A 69 -18.72 18.69 -9.60
CA GLU A 69 -20.19 18.64 -9.62
C GLU A 69 -20.79 19.28 -8.37
N HIS A 70 -21.79 20.13 -8.56
CA HIS A 70 -22.47 20.80 -7.46
C HIS A 70 -23.47 19.89 -6.78
N MET A 71 -23.30 19.68 -5.47
CA MET A 71 -24.04 18.73 -4.65
C MET A 71 -25.11 19.38 -3.76
N GLY A 72 -25.26 20.70 -3.83
CA GLY A 72 -26.30 21.45 -3.12
C GLY A 72 -25.76 22.66 -2.36
N GLY A 73 -26.68 23.50 -1.88
CA GLY A 73 -26.37 24.81 -1.30
C GLY A 73 -26.63 25.95 -2.27
N GLU A 74 -25.92 27.07 -2.10
CA GLU A 74 -26.07 28.24 -2.96
C GLU A 74 -25.42 28.02 -4.33
N PRO A 75 -26.07 28.45 -5.43
CA PRO A 75 -25.42 28.46 -6.73
C PRO A 75 -24.15 29.32 -6.74
N ILE A 76 -23.12 28.87 -7.44
CA ILE A 76 -21.85 29.60 -7.57
C ILE A 76 -21.90 30.39 -8.88
N SER A 77 -21.45 31.65 -8.88
CA SER A 77 -21.32 32.40 -10.14
C SER A 77 -20.31 31.72 -11.07
N LEU A 78 -20.61 31.63 -12.38
CA LEU A 78 -19.65 31.10 -13.35
C LEU A 78 -18.40 31.98 -13.55
N ASN A 79 -18.40 33.21 -13.02
CA ASN A 79 -17.20 34.04 -12.91
C ASN A 79 -16.27 33.62 -11.76
N ALA A 80 -16.64 32.57 -11.01
CA ALA A 80 -15.79 32.02 -9.97
C ALA A 80 -14.48 31.48 -10.55
N THR A 81 -13.39 31.71 -9.81
CA THR A 81 -12.08 31.17 -10.12
C THR A 81 -11.88 29.85 -9.39
N ILE A 82 -11.48 28.82 -10.13
CA ILE A 82 -11.17 27.49 -9.59
C ILE A 82 -9.64 27.34 -9.58
N GLY A 83 -9.08 27.21 -8.39
CA GLY A 83 -7.69 26.82 -8.16
C GLY A 83 -7.57 25.30 -8.15
N ILE A 84 -6.64 24.74 -8.92
CA ILE A 84 -6.34 23.30 -8.99
C ILE A 84 -4.87 23.11 -8.63
N LEU A 85 -4.60 22.28 -7.63
CA LEU A 85 -3.25 22.01 -7.13
C LEU A 85 -2.97 20.51 -7.18
N PHE A 86 -1.83 20.14 -7.77
CA PHE A 86 -1.30 18.78 -7.78
C PHE A 86 0.21 18.81 -7.84
N GLY A 87 0.87 18.17 -6.87
CA GLY A 87 2.33 18.20 -6.75
C GLY A 87 2.84 19.64 -6.54
N SER A 88 3.61 20.15 -7.50
CA SER A 88 4.10 21.54 -7.51
C SER A 88 3.37 22.44 -8.51
N ILE A 89 2.35 21.93 -9.20
CA ILE A 89 1.60 22.66 -10.22
C ILE A 89 0.40 23.33 -9.57
N HIS A 90 0.20 24.61 -9.91
CA HIS A 90 -0.91 25.43 -9.48
C HIS A 90 -1.57 26.04 -10.71
N LEU A 91 -2.83 25.69 -10.95
CA LEU A 91 -3.63 26.21 -12.06
C LEU A 91 -4.76 27.08 -11.53
N GLN A 92 -5.14 28.08 -12.33
CA GLN A 92 -6.35 28.87 -12.10
C GLN A 92 -7.16 28.90 -13.38
N ILE A 93 -8.42 28.49 -13.29
CA ILE A 93 -9.36 28.49 -14.41
C ILE A 93 -10.64 29.25 -14.04
N GLN A 94 -11.34 29.77 -15.05
CA GLN A 94 -12.68 30.33 -14.85
C GLN A 94 -13.71 29.21 -15.02
N ALA A 95 -14.66 29.10 -14.09
CA ALA A 95 -15.72 28.09 -14.17
C ALA A 95 -16.50 28.18 -15.50
N TYR A 96 -16.76 29.41 -15.96
CA TYR A 96 -17.42 29.67 -17.25
C TYR A 96 -16.76 28.96 -18.43
N ASP A 97 -15.43 28.92 -18.52
CA ASP A 97 -14.76 28.36 -19.69
C ASP A 97 -15.00 26.84 -19.83
N TYR A 98 -15.25 26.16 -18.72
CA TYR A 98 -15.32 24.70 -18.61
C TYR A 98 -16.71 24.16 -18.22
N ALA A 99 -17.72 25.04 -18.15
CA ALA A 99 -19.13 24.67 -18.00
C ALA A 99 -19.77 24.32 -19.36
N ASP A 100 -20.77 23.44 -19.35
CA ASP A 100 -21.53 23.09 -20.56
C ASP A 100 -22.47 24.23 -21.01
N SER A 101 -23.13 24.04 -22.16
CA SER A 101 -24.03 25.07 -22.70
C SER A 101 -25.31 25.28 -21.91
N GLU A 102 -25.75 24.27 -21.13
CA GLU A 102 -26.97 24.36 -20.33
C GLU A 102 -26.71 25.18 -19.07
N THR A 103 -25.63 24.86 -18.34
CA THR A 103 -25.14 25.58 -17.16
C THR A 103 -24.83 27.05 -17.47
N LYS A 104 -24.39 27.35 -18.70
CA LYS A 104 -24.11 28.74 -19.11
C LYS A 104 -25.34 29.63 -19.25
N LYS A 105 -26.57 29.10 -19.26
CA LYS A 105 -27.77 29.88 -19.61
C LYS A 105 -28.12 30.95 -18.60
N ASP A 106 -27.99 30.64 -17.31
CA ASP A 106 -28.31 31.56 -16.22
C ASP A 106 -27.05 32.17 -15.57
N GLY A 107 -25.86 31.73 -15.99
CA GLY A 107 -24.59 32.23 -15.49
C GLY A 107 -24.24 31.69 -14.10
N LEU A 108 -24.98 30.71 -13.61
CA LEU A 108 -24.82 30.10 -12.31
C LEU A 108 -24.42 28.63 -12.47
N TRP A 109 -23.70 28.14 -11.47
CA TRP A 109 -23.37 26.74 -11.30
C TRP A 109 -24.15 26.21 -10.09
N GLY A 110 -25.26 25.55 -10.38
CA GLY A 110 -26.24 25.04 -9.43
C GLY A 110 -26.26 23.51 -9.34
N PHE A 111 -27.16 22.98 -8.52
CA PHE A 111 -27.23 21.56 -8.17
C PHE A 111 -27.26 20.61 -9.39
N GLY A 112 -26.36 19.63 -9.40
CA GLY A 112 -26.24 18.61 -10.45
C GLY A 112 -25.47 19.06 -11.69
N GLU A 113 -25.16 20.35 -11.82
CA GLU A 113 -24.37 20.88 -12.92
C GLU A 113 -22.88 20.65 -12.73
N GLN A 114 -22.14 20.63 -13.83
CA GLN A 114 -20.74 20.21 -13.85
C GLN A 114 -19.83 21.24 -14.53
N VAL A 115 -18.62 21.36 -13.99
CA VAL A 115 -17.47 22.02 -14.62
C VAL A 115 -16.41 20.95 -14.89
N VAL A 116 -15.94 20.85 -16.14
CA VAL A 116 -15.08 19.75 -16.59
C VAL A 116 -13.76 20.28 -17.13
N TYR A 117 -12.67 20.07 -16.38
CA TYR A 117 -11.33 20.49 -16.79
C TYR A 117 -10.52 19.34 -17.40
N PRO A 118 -9.98 19.48 -18.63
CA PRO A 118 -9.19 18.45 -19.28
C PRO A 118 -7.78 18.33 -18.70
N MET A 119 -7.53 17.29 -17.91
CA MET A 119 -6.26 17.05 -17.23
C MET A 119 -5.18 16.47 -18.16
N TYR A 120 -5.53 15.97 -19.35
CA TYR A 120 -4.55 15.46 -20.33
C TYR A 120 -3.53 16.53 -20.78
N THR A 121 -3.83 17.81 -20.55
CA THR A 121 -2.91 18.93 -20.80
C THR A 121 -1.78 19.02 -19.77
N HIS A 122 -1.89 18.28 -18.65
CA HIS A 122 -0.96 18.25 -17.54
C HIS A 122 -0.66 16.82 -17.08
N PRO A 123 0.07 16.00 -17.87
CA PRO A 123 0.31 14.59 -17.55
C PRO A 123 0.96 14.35 -16.18
N GLU A 124 1.54 15.37 -15.55
CA GLU A 124 2.15 15.31 -14.22
C GLU A 124 1.16 14.95 -13.10
N TYR A 125 -0.16 15.14 -13.30
CA TYR A 125 -1.15 14.74 -12.29
C TYR A 125 -1.12 13.23 -12.00
N VAL A 126 -0.61 12.44 -12.95
CA VAL A 126 -0.48 10.97 -12.85
C VAL A 126 0.54 10.57 -11.78
N GLU A 127 1.45 11.47 -11.40
CA GLU A 127 2.53 11.19 -10.45
C GLU A 127 2.15 11.49 -8.99
N VAL A 128 0.94 11.97 -8.73
CA VAL A 128 0.48 12.36 -7.39
C VAL A 128 -0.71 11.53 -6.92
N SER A 129 -0.93 11.46 -5.61
CA SER A 129 -2.03 10.68 -5.02
C SER A 129 -3.34 11.45 -4.88
N GLN A 130 -3.30 12.78 -4.98
CA GLN A 130 -4.47 13.62 -4.83
C GLN A 130 -4.37 14.92 -5.63
N ILE A 131 -5.53 15.44 -6.03
CA ILE A 131 -5.71 16.80 -6.55
C ILE A 131 -6.49 17.60 -5.51
N GLU A 132 -5.98 18.76 -5.16
CA GLU A 132 -6.68 19.71 -4.28
C GLU A 132 -7.35 20.79 -5.13
N VAL A 133 -8.63 21.02 -4.85
CA VAL A 133 -9.44 22.01 -5.57
C VAL A 133 -9.95 23.05 -4.57
N MET A 134 -9.76 24.32 -4.93
CA MET A 134 -10.23 25.48 -4.18
C MET A 134 -11.11 26.33 -5.09
N ILE A 135 -12.30 26.71 -4.65
CA ILE A 135 -13.16 27.64 -5.39
C ILE A 135 -13.22 28.99 -4.70
N ILE A 136 -12.98 30.04 -5.47
CA ILE A 136 -13.06 31.43 -5.04
C ILE A 136 -14.23 32.06 -5.79
N ASN A 137 -15.36 32.21 -5.08
CA ASN A 137 -16.50 32.95 -5.62
C ASN A 137 -16.19 34.46 -5.52
N SER A 138 -16.35 35.18 -6.63
CA SER A 138 -16.08 36.61 -6.69
C SER A 138 -17.20 37.46 -6.07
N GLU A 139 -18.42 36.93 -5.92
CA GLU A 139 -19.55 37.67 -5.36
C GLU A 139 -20.51 36.81 -4.52
N PRO A 140 -20.68 37.10 -3.20
CA PRO A 140 -19.75 37.89 -2.37
C PRO A 140 -18.43 37.10 -2.22
N GLU A 141 -17.28 37.78 -2.09
CA GLU A 141 -15.93 37.20 -1.90
C GLU A 141 -15.82 36.26 -0.68
N SER A 142 -16.48 35.12 -0.76
CA SER A 142 -16.49 34.06 0.24
C SER A 142 -15.71 32.90 -0.36
N ALA A 143 -14.61 32.54 0.29
CA ALA A 143 -13.87 31.33 -0.08
C ALA A 143 -14.77 30.13 0.21
N ILE A 144 -15.09 29.35 -0.82
CA ILE A 144 -16.02 28.23 -0.74
C ILE A 144 -15.27 26.99 -1.19
N MET A 145 -15.05 26.09 -0.24
CA MET A 145 -14.75 24.68 -0.42
C MET A 145 -13.30 24.29 -0.78
N PHE A 146 -12.87 23.24 -0.09
CA PHE A 146 -11.70 22.41 -0.38
C PHE A 146 -12.22 21.01 -0.68
N CYS A 147 -11.94 20.50 -1.88
CA CYS A 147 -12.21 19.10 -2.22
C CYS A 147 -10.87 18.42 -2.56
N SER A 148 -10.66 17.23 -2.00
CA SER A 148 -9.54 16.36 -2.36
C SER A 148 -10.06 15.25 -3.26
N VAL A 149 -9.56 15.21 -4.49
CA VAL A 149 -9.85 14.13 -5.44
C VAL A 149 -8.71 13.13 -5.36
N LEU A 150 -9.00 11.91 -4.91
CA LEU A 150 -8.01 10.84 -4.88
C LEU A 150 -7.74 10.33 -6.29
N ILE A 151 -6.47 10.08 -6.59
CA ILE A 151 -6.02 9.45 -7.83
C ILE A 151 -5.73 7.99 -7.51
N ASP A 152 -6.54 7.09 -8.06
CA ASP A 152 -6.24 5.66 -8.03
C ASP A 152 -4.97 5.39 -8.86
N PRO A 153 -4.07 4.50 -8.40
CA PRO A 153 -2.78 4.27 -9.03
C PRO A 153 -2.97 3.89 -10.50
N LEU A 154 -2.35 4.67 -11.38
CA LEU A 154 -2.66 4.61 -12.80
C LEU A 154 -2.21 3.27 -13.42
N SER A 155 -1.04 2.75 -13.01
CA SER A 155 -0.61 1.39 -13.31
C SER A 155 -0.50 0.56 -12.03
N ASP A 156 -1.25 -0.54 -11.96
CA ASP A 156 -1.12 -1.55 -10.91
C ASP A 156 -1.01 -2.92 -11.59
N LEU A 157 0.21 -3.45 -11.67
CA LEU A 157 0.46 -4.78 -12.22
C LEU A 157 0.64 -5.79 -11.10
N SER A 158 -0.09 -6.89 -11.18
CA SER A 158 0.12 -8.08 -10.35
C SER A 158 0.64 -9.25 -11.20
N VAL A 159 1.42 -10.12 -10.57
CA VAL A 159 2.00 -11.30 -11.22
C VAL A 159 1.67 -12.52 -10.38
N THR A 160 1.17 -13.56 -11.04
CA THR A 160 0.97 -14.88 -10.44
C THR A 160 1.72 -15.93 -11.24
N VAL A 161 2.26 -16.94 -10.56
CA VAL A 161 2.98 -18.04 -11.18
C VAL A 161 2.40 -19.35 -10.66
N SER A 162 2.06 -20.25 -11.56
CA SER A 162 1.69 -21.63 -11.24
C SER A 162 2.56 -22.60 -12.01
N VAL A 163 2.62 -23.84 -11.53
CA VAL A 163 3.45 -24.90 -12.10
C VAL A 163 2.61 -26.16 -12.28
N ASN A 164 2.75 -26.84 -13.41
CA ASN A 164 2.03 -28.08 -13.68
C ASN A 164 2.91 -29.11 -14.41
N PRO A 165 2.98 -30.36 -13.95
CA PRO A 165 2.41 -30.87 -12.69
C PRO A 165 3.15 -30.34 -11.44
N GLU A 166 2.45 -30.21 -10.31
CA GLU A 166 3.03 -29.72 -9.04
C GLU A 166 4.00 -30.72 -8.38
N SER A 167 3.85 -32.01 -8.71
CA SER A 167 4.73 -33.09 -8.23
C SER A 167 5.29 -33.88 -9.43
N PRO A 168 6.18 -33.27 -10.22
CA PRO A 168 6.73 -33.88 -11.41
C PRO A 168 7.78 -34.94 -11.07
N GLN A 169 7.90 -35.96 -11.90
CA GLN A 169 8.99 -36.93 -11.78
C GLN A 169 10.25 -36.40 -12.49
N MET A 170 11.42 -36.84 -12.04
CA MET A 170 12.67 -36.53 -12.72
C MET A 170 12.61 -36.95 -14.21
N GLY A 171 13.12 -36.09 -15.09
CA GLY A 171 13.12 -36.30 -16.54
C GLY A 171 11.80 -35.96 -17.23
N THR A 172 10.75 -35.57 -16.50
CA THR A 172 9.45 -35.19 -17.08
C THR A 172 9.36 -33.69 -17.33
N PRO A 173 8.55 -33.26 -18.34
CA PRO A 173 8.30 -31.84 -18.58
C PRO A 173 7.38 -31.24 -17.50
N VAL A 174 7.64 -29.97 -17.21
CA VAL A 174 6.89 -29.11 -16.31
C VAL A 174 6.66 -27.78 -17.01
N ILE A 175 5.45 -27.25 -16.89
CA ILE A 175 5.07 -25.98 -17.46
C ILE A 175 4.85 -24.99 -16.33
N PHE A 176 5.62 -23.89 -16.35
CA PHE A 176 5.39 -22.73 -15.52
C PHE A 176 4.49 -21.76 -16.29
N THR A 177 3.35 -21.41 -15.70
CA THR A 177 2.41 -20.43 -16.27
C THR A 177 2.52 -19.16 -15.45
N ILE A 178 2.92 -18.06 -16.09
CA ILE A 178 3.05 -16.75 -15.49
C ILE A 178 1.95 -15.85 -16.05
N THR A 179 1.10 -15.33 -15.17
CA THR A 179 0.02 -14.41 -15.53
C THR A 179 0.32 -13.02 -14.97
N ILE A 180 0.41 -12.04 -15.86
CA ILE A 180 0.53 -10.62 -15.51
C ILE A 180 -0.86 -10.01 -15.69
N HIS A 181 -1.38 -9.34 -14.66
CA HIS A 181 -2.70 -8.73 -14.70
C HIS A 181 -2.60 -7.23 -14.36
N ASN A 182 -3.35 -6.41 -15.10
CA ASN A 182 -3.41 -4.98 -14.87
C ASN A 182 -4.65 -4.63 -14.04
N ASN A 183 -4.45 -4.47 -12.74
CA ASN A 183 -5.44 -3.99 -11.77
C ASN A 183 -5.64 -2.46 -11.86
N GLY A 184 -4.77 -1.75 -12.59
CA GLY A 184 -4.83 -0.30 -12.75
C GLY A 184 -5.91 0.13 -13.76
N ASN A 185 -6.09 1.45 -13.87
CA ASN A 185 -7.11 2.06 -14.72
C ASN A 185 -6.57 2.62 -16.05
N ILE A 186 -5.26 2.48 -16.34
CA ILE A 186 -4.66 2.83 -17.64
C ILE A 186 -4.07 1.62 -18.37
N ASN A 187 -3.83 1.76 -19.67
CA ASN A 187 -3.07 0.77 -20.45
C ASN A 187 -1.59 0.74 -20.05
N VAL A 188 -1.04 -0.45 -19.77
CA VAL A 188 0.38 -0.61 -19.41
C VAL A 188 1.17 -1.20 -20.57
N SER A 189 2.26 -0.54 -20.96
CA SER A 189 3.15 -0.96 -22.05
C SER A 189 4.62 -0.94 -21.61
N GLY A 190 5.54 -1.44 -22.45
CA GLY A 190 6.97 -1.50 -22.10
C GLY A 190 7.29 -2.50 -20.97
N ILE A 191 6.41 -3.48 -20.76
CA ILE A 191 6.49 -4.44 -19.66
C ILE A 191 7.74 -5.33 -19.84
N LYS A 192 8.55 -5.39 -18.78
CA LYS A 192 9.64 -6.35 -18.63
C LYS A 192 9.40 -7.14 -17.34
N LEU A 193 9.53 -8.45 -17.43
CA LEU A 193 9.36 -9.35 -16.29
C LEU A 193 10.62 -10.20 -16.17
N ARG A 194 11.09 -10.43 -14.94
CA ARG A 194 12.17 -11.39 -14.69
C ARG A 194 11.60 -12.65 -14.06
N PHE A 195 11.72 -13.76 -14.77
CA PHE A 195 11.43 -15.11 -14.30
C PHE A 195 12.69 -15.96 -14.50
N GLN A 196 13.45 -16.21 -13.43
CA GLN A 196 14.60 -17.12 -13.49
C GLN A 196 14.12 -18.55 -13.24
N LEU A 197 14.40 -19.44 -14.18
CA LEU A 197 14.13 -20.87 -13.98
C LEU A 197 14.98 -21.40 -12.80
N PRO A 198 14.38 -22.06 -11.78
CA PRO A 198 15.13 -22.58 -10.65
C PRO A 198 16.16 -23.64 -11.04
N SER A 199 17.22 -23.78 -10.24
CA SER A 199 18.17 -24.90 -10.37
C SER A 199 17.45 -26.24 -10.26
N GLY A 200 17.89 -27.24 -11.02
CA GLY A 200 17.20 -28.54 -11.10
C GLY A 200 16.15 -28.60 -12.21
N PHE A 201 15.97 -27.54 -13.00
CA PHE A 201 15.18 -27.56 -14.23
C PHE A 201 16.07 -27.22 -15.43
N THR A 202 15.82 -27.88 -16.55
CA THR A 202 16.47 -27.60 -17.84
C THR A 202 15.45 -26.98 -18.77
N PHE A 203 15.69 -25.76 -19.22
CA PHE A 203 14.82 -25.07 -20.16
C PHE A 203 14.63 -25.87 -21.46
N VAL A 204 13.39 -25.92 -21.94
CA VAL A 204 13.03 -26.54 -23.23
C VAL A 204 12.58 -25.47 -24.21
N GLU A 205 11.52 -24.75 -23.85
CA GLU A 205 10.88 -23.76 -24.71
C GLU A 205 10.10 -22.75 -23.87
N TYR A 206 9.66 -21.68 -24.52
CA TYR A 206 8.68 -20.75 -23.97
C TYR A 206 7.55 -20.55 -24.99
N SER A 207 6.37 -20.17 -24.51
CA SER A 207 5.28 -19.74 -25.38
C SER A 207 4.49 -18.57 -24.77
N ALA A 208 4.06 -17.64 -25.62
CA ALA A 208 3.26 -16.49 -25.26
C ALA A 208 2.53 -15.96 -26.50
N GLU A 209 1.38 -15.31 -26.31
CA GLU A 209 0.72 -14.55 -27.39
C GLU A 209 1.58 -13.36 -27.85
N SER A 210 2.30 -12.76 -26.89
CA SER A 210 3.26 -11.69 -27.14
C SER A 210 4.39 -11.73 -26.10
N GLY A 211 5.59 -11.32 -26.52
CA GLY A 211 6.79 -11.33 -25.70
C GLY A 211 7.79 -12.41 -26.08
N SER A 212 9.04 -12.17 -25.72
CA SER A 212 10.17 -13.07 -25.92
C SER A 212 10.91 -13.29 -24.61
N TYR A 213 11.33 -14.52 -24.36
CA TYR A 213 12.05 -14.91 -23.16
C TYR A 213 13.52 -15.21 -23.46
N ASP A 214 14.42 -14.60 -22.69
CA ASP A 214 15.84 -14.94 -22.65
C ASP A 214 16.10 -15.86 -21.45
N ASN A 215 16.37 -17.14 -21.70
CA ASN A 215 16.64 -18.13 -20.65
C ASN A 215 17.96 -17.87 -19.90
N SER A 216 18.92 -17.18 -20.51
CA SER A 216 20.21 -16.90 -19.86
C SER A 216 20.07 -15.84 -18.75
N THR A 217 19.22 -14.83 -18.97
CA THR A 217 18.97 -13.74 -18.01
C THR A 217 17.67 -13.92 -17.21
N GLY A 218 16.80 -14.82 -17.67
CA GLY A 218 15.44 -14.98 -17.16
C GLY A 218 14.53 -13.79 -17.49
N ILE A 219 14.80 -13.02 -18.55
CA ILE A 219 14.05 -11.79 -18.84
C ILE A 219 13.04 -12.05 -19.95
N TRP A 220 11.78 -11.71 -19.66
CA TRP A 220 10.74 -11.50 -20.64
C TRP A 220 10.72 -10.02 -21.07
N GLN A 221 10.66 -9.81 -22.38
CA GLN A 221 10.61 -8.49 -23.02
C GLN A 221 9.63 -8.48 -24.18
N ASN A 222 9.27 -7.29 -24.69
CA ASN A 222 8.33 -7.11 -25.81
C ASN A 222 6.94 -7.71 -25.54
N ILE A 223 6.51 -7.75 -24.28
CA ILE A 223 5.15 -8.15 -23.91
C ILE A 223 4.19 -7.06 -24.42
N ALA A 224 3.07 -7.46 -25.03
CA ALA A 224 2.09 -6.52 -25.54
C ALA A 224 1.49 -5.64 -24.44
N MET A 225 0.91 -4.52 -24.86
CA MET A 225 0.18 -3.63 -23.96
C MET A 225 -0.98 -4.38 -23.29
N ILE A 226 -1.09 -4.25 -21.97
CA ILE A 226 -2.19 -4.82 -21.19
C ILE A 226 -3.16 -3.69 -20.83
N GLN A 227 -4.39 -3.79 -21.31
CA GLN A 227 -5.48 -2.84 -21.00
C GLN A 227 -5.95 -2.98 -19.54
N PRO A 228 -6.67 -1.99 -18.97
CA PRO A 228 -7.30 -2.11 -17.66
C PRO A 228 -8.14 -3.39 -17.52
N GLY A 229 -7.93 -4.14 -16.44
CA GLY A 229 -8.58 -5.44 -16.21
C GLY A 229 -8.13 -6.57 -17.15
N GLY A 230 -7.20 -6.31 -18.07
CA GLY A 230 -6.61 -7.29 -18.98
C GLY A 230 -5.51 -8.11 -18.33
N SER A 231 -5.08 -9.18 -19.02
CA SER A 231 -3.93 -9.98 -18.62
C SER A 231 -3.10 -10.45 -19.81
N ALA A 232 -1.82 -10.73 -19.54
CA ALA A 232 -0.93 -11.46 -20.44
C ALA A 232 -0.53 -12.78 -19.77
N VAL A 233 -0.56 -13.86 -20.56
CA VAL A 233 -0.18 -15.21 -20.11
C VAL A 233 1.09 -15.63 -20.84
N LEU A 234 2.11 -15.96 -20.06
CA LEU A 234 3.42 -16.40 -20.52
C LEU A 234 3.69 -17.80 -19.98
N THR A 235 4.34 -18.65 -20.75
CA THR A 235 4.68 -20.01 -20.30
C THR A 235 6.15 -20.32 -20.55
N VAL A 236 6.74 -21.06 -19.61
CA VAL A 236 8.08 -21.63 -19.74
C VAL A 236 7.99 -23.12 -19.49
N THR A 237 8.38 -23.94 -20.46
CA THR A 237 8.46 -25.39 -20.34
C THR A 237 9.88 -25.79 -20.00
N ALA A 238 10.04 -26.66 -19.01
CA ALA A 238 11.33 -27.19 -18.59
C ALA A 238 11.25 -28.68 -18.28
N ILE A 239 12.36 -29.40 -18.42
CA ILE A 239 12.51 -30.77 -17.92
C ILE A 239 13.03 -30.73 -16.49
N VAL A 240 12.45 -31.54 -15.61
CA VAL A 240 13.01 -31.77 -14.27
C VAL A 240 14.34 -32.49 -14.40
N GLY A 241 15.43 -31.79 -14.11
CA GLY A 241 16.78 -32.33 -14.07
C GLY A 241 17.13 -32.93 -12.71
N GLN A 242 18.35 -33.46 -12.61
CA GLN A 242 18.94 -33.75 -11.31
C GLN A 242 19.32 -32.45 -10.62
N VAL A 243 18.93 -32.32 -9.35
CA VAL A 243 19.57 -31.35 -8.45
C VAL A 243 20.93 -31.94 -8.09
N ILE A 244 21.97 -31.52 -8.81
CA ILE A 244 23.34 -31.76 -8.38
C ILE A 244 23.66 -30.62 -7.43
N PRO A 245 23.84 -30.87 -6.12
CA PRO A 245 24.27 -29.82 -5.21
C PRO A 245 25.61 -29.27 -5.68
N ASP A 246 25.78 -27.95 -5.62
CA ASP A 246 27.01 -27.28 -6.10
C ASP A 246 28.29 -27.83 -5.45
N GLU A 247 28.20 -28.45 -4.26
CA GLU A 247 29.28 -29.23 -3.65
C GLU A 247 28.74 -30.43 -2.84
N LEU A 248 29.05 -31.66 -3.28
CA LEU A 248 28.71 -32.90 -2.56
C LEU A 248 29.72 -33.20 -1.45
N THR A 249 29.22 -33.59 -0.27
CA THR A 249 30.07 -34.26 0.72
C THR A 249 30.24 -35.72 0.30
N GLN A 250 31.44 -36.08 -0.13
CA GLN A 250 31.80 -37.47 -0.41
C GLN A 250 32.13 -38.20 0.89
N LEU A 251 31.53 -39.38 1.06
CA LEU A 251 31.78 -40.24 2.21
C LEU A 251 32.14 -41.65 1.75
N LEU A 252 33.34 -42.09 2.12
CA LEU A 252 33.78 -43.46 1.97
C LEU A 252 33.60 -44.20 3.29
N ILE A 253 32.78 -45.26 3.29
CA ILE A 253 32.60 -46.15 4.44
C ILE A 253 33.40 -47.42 4.18
N LEU A 254 34.32 -47.73 5.10
CA LEU A 254 35.08 -48.99 5.10
C LEU A 254 34.51 -49.90 6.19
N LEU A 255 33.95 -51.03 5.79
CA LEU A 255 33.40 -52.02 6.71
C LEU A 255 34.31 -53.25 6.76
N ASP A 256 34.47 -53.80 7.96
CA ASP A 256 34.97 -55.16 8.09
C ASP A 256 33.86 -56.13 7.67
N GLY A 257 34.19 -57.02 6.73
CA GLY A 257 33.38 -58.14 6.27
C GLY A 257 33.78 -59.45 6.95
N SER A 258 34.45 -59.38 8.11
CA SER A 258 34.81 -60.56 8.90
C SER A 258 33.59 -61.16 9.61
N GLY A 259 32.47 -60.42 9.66
CA GLY A 259 31.27 -60.80 10.41
C GLY A 259 31.39 -60.51 11.91
N SER A 260 32.41 -59.76 12.34
CA SER A 260 32.62 -59.38 13.74
C SER A 260 31.59 -58.40 14.28
N ILE A 261 30.87 -57.69 13.41
CA ILE A 261 29.80 -56.78 13.77
C ILE A 261 28.47 -57.55 13.82
N ARG A 262 27.82 -57.56 14.98
CA ARG A 262 26.50 -58.19 15.13
C ARG A 262 25.45 -57.41 14.33
N LYS A 263 24.44 -58.11 13.82
CA LYS A 263 23.36 -57.51 13.03
C LYS A 263 22.68 -56.32 13.72
N ALA A 264 22.42 -56.41 15.03
CA ALA A 264 21.83 -55.33 15.80
C ALA A 264 22.71 -54.06 15.86
N ASP A 265 24.04 -54.24 15.97
CA ASP A 265 24.98 -53.12 15.98
C ASP A 265 25.04 -52.45 14.60
N LEU A 266 24.99 -53.25 13.53
CA LEU A 266 24.92 -52.75 12.15
C LEU A 266 23.64 -51.95 11.88
N ASP A 267 22.50 -52.45 12.35
CA ASP A 267 21.21 -51.77 12.20
C ASP A 267 21.18 -50.45 12.99
N PHE A 268 21.80 -50.41 14.18
CA PHE A 268 21.97 -49.17 14.96
C PHE A 268 22.82 -48.13 14.20
N ILE A 269 23.96 -48.55 13.65
CA ILE A 269 24.83 -47.66 12.85
C ILE A 269 24.08 -47.14 11.62
N ARG A 270 23.36 -48.01 10.89
CA ARG A 270 22.55 -47.61 9.73
C ARG A 270 21.52 -46.56 10.12
N ASN A 271 20.76 -46.78 11.19
CA ASN A 271 19.71 -45.87 11.61
C ASN A 271 20.26 -44.52 12.07
N GLY A 272 21.35 -44.52 12.85
CA GLY A 272 22.03 -43.28 13.25
C GLY A 272 22.55 -42.48 12.05
N PHE A 273 23.08 -43.18 11.04
CA PHE A 273 23.53 -42.55 9.81
C PHE A 273 22.39 -41.90 9.01
N VAL A 274 21.25 -42.60 8.86
CA VAL A 274 20.05 -42.03 8.21
C VAL A 274 19.57 -40.77 8.92
N THR A 275 19.51 -40.80 10.26
CA THR A 275 19.14 -39.62 11.06
C THR A 275 20.13 -38.48 10.88
N ALA A 276 21.43 -38.77 10.78
CA ALA A 276 22.47 -37.76 10.59
C ALA A 276 22.35 -37.05 9.24
N ILE A 277 22.10 -37.79 8.15
CA ILE A 277 21.91 -37.24 6.79
C ILE A 277 20.74 -36.26 6.75
N GLY A 278 19.66 -36.56 7.47
CA GLY A 278 18.50 -35.68 7.60
C GLY A 278 18.75 -34.42 8.43
N ASN A 279 19.92 -34.27 9.06
CA ASN A 279 20.25 -33.15 9.93
C ASN A 279 21.27 -32.20 9.28
N ALA A 280 20.77 -31.03 8.88
CA ALA A 280 21.59 -29.98 8.26
C ALA A 280 22.73 -29.45 9.16
N SER A 281 22.65 -29.61 10.48
CA SER A 281 23.75 -29.24 11.38
C SER A 281 24.89 -30.25 11.40
N ILE A 282 24.66 -31.47 10.91
CA ILE A 282 25.67 -32.55 10.81
C ILE A 282 26.23 -32.62 9.39
N PHE A 283 25.35 -32.59 8.39
CA PHE A 283 25.75 -32.46 6.99
C PHE A 283 25.24 -31.11 6.44
N PRO A 284 26.10 -30.08 6.38
CA PRO A 284 25.70 -28.68 6.17
C PRO A 284 25.12 -28.35 4.77
N ARG A 285 24.88 -29.34 3.92
CA ARG A 285 24.66 -29.14 2.47
C ARG A 285 23.42 -29.85 1.96
N GLY A 286 22.29 -29.52 2.57
CA GLY A 286 20.97 -29.91 2.07
C GLY A 286 20.61 -31.39 2.22
N GLY A 287 21.34 -32.15 3.04
CA GLY A 287 21.04 -33.57 3.28
C GLY A 287 21.37 -34.51 2.11
N PHE A 288 22.20 -34.07 1.17
CA PHE A 288 22.72 -34.89 0.08
C PHE A 288 24.17 -35.29 0.37
N ILE A 289 24.46 -36.58 0.31
CA ILE A 289 25.83 -37.10 0.40
C ILE A 289 26.07 -38.12 -0.71
N GLU A 290 27.29 -38.18 -1.22
CA GLU A 290 27.71 -39.25 -2.14
C GLU A 290 28.43 -40.34 -1.34
N VAL A 291 27.82 -41.51 -1.23
CA VAL A 291 28.34 -42.61 -0.40
C VAL A 291 28.95 -43.70 -1.28
N THR A 292 30.14 -44.13 -0.90
CA THR A 292 30.76 -45.38 -1.39
C THR A 292 30.97 -46.31 -0.20
N VAL A 293 30.57 -47.58 -0.32
CA VAL A 293 30.81 -48.58 0.74
C VAL A 293 31.71 -49.67 0.21
N VAL A 294 32.82 -49.88 0.91
CA VAL A 294 33.80 -50.93 0.61
C VAL A 294 33.86 -51.88 1.81
N VAL A 295 33.74 -53.16 1.53
CA VAL A 295 33.82 -54.22 2.55
C VAL A 295 35.14 -54.97 2.38
N PHE A 296 35.88 -55.10 3.48
CA PHE A 296 37.12 -55.88 3.58
C PHE A 296 36.92 -57.10 4.45
N GLY A 297 37.13 -58.30 3.94
CA GLY A 297 37.10 -59.51 4.76
C GLY A 297 36.76 -60.76 3.97
N GLY A 298 37.00 -61.92 4.57
CA GLY A 298 36.62 -63.21 4.00
C GLY A 298 36.71 -64.29 5.05
N ASN A 299 35.87 -65.31 4.92
CA ASN A 299 35.86 -66.43 5.86
C ASN A 299 36.93 -67.46 5.45
N ALA A 300 37.76 -67.87 6.41
CA ALA A 300 38.66 -69.03 6.38
C ALA A 300 39.23 -69.44 4.99
N GLY A 301 39.93 -68.53 4.29
CA GLY A 301 40.70 -68.92 3.10
C GLY A 301 41.10 -67.83 2.10
N GLY A 302 40.54 -66.62 2.15
CA GLY A 302 40.93 -65.54 1.25
C GLY A 302 40.52 -64.15 1.72
N LEU A 303 41.42 -63.18 1.56
CA LEU A 303 41.11 -61.76 1.74
C LEU A 303 40.30 -61.29 0.53
N THR A 304 39.11 -60.74 0.76
CA THR A 304 38.34 -60.08 -0.31
C THR A 304 38.16 -58.60 0.00
N CYS A 305 38.26 -57.78 -1.04
CA CYS A 305 37.86 -56.38 -1.03
C CYS A 305 36.77 -56.23 -2.08
N LYS A 306 35.61 -55.73 -1.69
CA LYS A 306 34.47 -55.56 -2.58
C LYS A 306 33.80 -54.21 -2.35
N VAL A 307 33.62 -53.45 -3.43
CA VAL A 307 32.69 -52.32 -3.44
C VAL A 307 31.28 -52.91 -3.39
N VAL A 308 30.58 -52.67 -2.28
CA VAL A 308 29.20 -53.14 -2.09
C VAL A 308 28.18 -52.06 -2.39
N LEU A 309 28.59 -50.79 -2.37
CA LEU A 309 27.82 -49.66 -2.87
C LEU A 309 28.74 -48.77 -3.68
N ASN A 310 28.46 -48.65 -4.98
CA ASN A 310 29.12 -47.68 -5.86
C ASN A 310 28.78 -46.25 -5.41
N PRO A 311 29.57 -45.23 -5.80
CA PRO A 311 29.23 -43.83 -5.53
C PRO A 311 27.76 -43.55 -5.84
N THR A 312 26.97 -43.30 -4.80
CA THR A 312 25.52 -43.14 -4.88
C THR A 312 25.13 -41.92 -4.06
N VAL A 313 24.42 -40.98 -4.69
CA VAL A 313 23.85 -39.83 -3.98
C VAL A 313 22.65 -40.32 -3.17
N VAL A 314 22.71 -40.10 -1.85
CA VAL A 314 21.65 -40.49 -0.92
C VAL A 314 21.16 -39.29 -0.11
N THR A 315 19.87 -39.33 0.20
CA THR A 315 19.11 -38.44 1.09
C THR A 315 18.45 -39.24 2.21
N ASN A 316 17.87 -38.55 3.20
CA ASN A 316 17.07 -39.20 4.25
C ASN A 316 15.86 -40.00 3.72
N ALA A 317 15.36 -39.68 2.51
CA ALA A 317 14.23 -40.34 1.88
C ALA A 317 14.61 -41.62 1.11
N THR A 318 15.84 -41.71 0.60
CA THR A 318 16.27 -42.78 -0.31
C THR A 318 16.89 -44.02 0.37
N ILE A 319 17.21 -43.98 1.67
CA ILE A 319 17.95 -45.06 2.37
C ILE A 319 17.04 -46.18 2.93
N ASN A 320 15.73 -46.10 2.67
CA ASN A 320 14.75 -47.08 3.20
C ASN A 320 14.63 -48.40 2.40
N TYR A 321 15.47 -48.62 1.38
CA TYR A 321 15.53 -49.88 0.64
C TYR A 321 16.87 -50.59 0.86
#